data_AF-A0A950R3D8-F1
#
_entry.id   AF-A0A950R3D8-F1
#
_cell.length_a   1.000
_cell.length_b   1.000
_cell.length_c   1.000
_cell.angle_alpha   90.00
_cell.angle_beta   90.00
_cell.angle_gamma   90.00
#
_symmetry.space_group_name_H-M   'P 1'
#
loop_
_entity.id
_entity.type
_entity.pdbx_description
1 polymer ?
#
loop_
_entity_poly.entity_id
_entity_poly.type
_entity_poly.pdbx_seq_one_letter_code
_entity_poly.pdbx_strand_id
1 'polypeptide(L)'
;RAKVPADLKKGYDAAASDAVAALRRFNSFLQKDLSQRNSEWRLGDQLYREKFKLTLATGDSPQKALTDAESALSEIREKMRRQAVDVYAKYFAGESPPADPNTVIGRVLDQIARIHASSSDYFEAAKRDLADATEFVRRKHLLALPEKSKLEVIPTPEFMRGIYSVGGFAPAPALEPQLGSFYWITPFTPDMSADRVESKLREYNFYGLKILTIHEAMPGHYVQAEYASEVQPKWRAALRAIFGNVPYVEGWAVYATQLMIDEGYQDTPEMRLTFEKQMLRVVANTILDVKLQTMGMNDQQAVDLMIDETFQEKEEAEKKLQRAKLSSCQLPAYFLGWRGWAALRAEHEKRAGAQFNLAAFHERALKEGTVPLPILGGIQLQ
;
A
#
# COMPACT_ATOMS: atom_id res chain seq x y z
N ARG A 1 1.45 19.76 -30.77
CA ARG A 1 0.82 20.41 -31.94
C ARG A 1 0.69 19.48 -33.16
N ALA A 2 1.68 18.62 -33.48
CA ALA A 2 1.62 17.75 -34.68
C ALA A 2 0.66 16.54 -34.61
N LYS A 3 0.04 16.25 -33.46
CA LYS A 3 -0.87 15.09 -33.27
C LYS A 3 -2.35 15.46 -33.09
N VAL A 4 -2.73 16.73 -33.26
CA VAL A 4 -4.15 17.15 -33.14
C VAL A 4 -4.85 16.82 -34.47
N PRO A 5 -5.98 16.07 -34.46
CA PRO A 5 -6.79 15.84 -35.65
C PRO A 5 -7.17 17.15 -36.36
N ALA A 6 -7.18 17.13 -37.69
CA ALA A 6 -7.32 18.35 -38.50
C ALA A 6 -8.63 19.09 -38.25
N ASP A 7 -9.71 18.36 -37.98
CA ASP A 7 -11.05 18.84 -37.65
C ASP A 7 -11.11 19.52 -36.26
N LEU A 8 -10.27 19.09 -35.31
CA LEU A 8 -10.21 19.68 -33.97
C LEU A 8 -9.23 20.86 -33.86
N LYS A 9 -8.34 21.04 -34.85
CA LYS A 9 -7.25 22.01 -34.78
C LYS A 9 -7.71 23.44 -34.54
N LYS A 10 -8.78 23.89 -35.24
CA LYS A 10 -9.30 25.25 -35.09
C LYS A 10 -9.83 25.52 -33.67
N GLY A 11 -10.57 24.57 -33.10
CA GLY A 11 -11.10 24.68 -31.75
C GLY A 11 -9.97 24.63 -30.70
N TYR A 12 -9.01 23.73 -30.89
CA TYR A 12 -7.82 23.66 -30.06
C TYR A 12 -7.04 24.98 -30.07
N ASP A 13 -6.71 25.50 -31.26
CA ASP A 13 -5.90 26.71 -31.39
C ASP A 13 -6.60 27.94 -30.78
N ALA A 14 -7.94 28.00 -30.87
CA ALA A 14 -8.74 29.05 -30.23
C ALA A 14 -8.70 28.97 -28.69
N ALA A 15 -8.75 27.77 -28.10
CA ALA A 15 -8.78 27.61 -26.64
C ALA A 15 -7.38 27.58 -25.99
N ALA A 16 -6.36 27.09 -26.71
CA ALA A 16 -5.05 26.78 -26.16
C ALA A 16 -4.32 28.02 -25.63
N SER A 17 -4.44 29.17 -26.31
CA SER A 17 -3.79 30.40 -25.89
C SER A 17 -4.28 30.86 -24.52
N ASP A 18 -5.60 30.90 -24.34
CA ASP A 18 -6.22 31.34 -23.09
C ASP A 18 -5.98 30.36 -21.96
N ALA A 19 -6.03 29.04 -22.25
CA ALA A 19 -5.70 28.01 -21.26
C ALA A 19 -4.24 28.12 -20.79
N VAL A 20 -3.29 28.28 -21.70
CA VAL A 20 -1.87 28.48 -21.36
C VAL A 20 -1.67 29.76 -20.57
N ALA A 21 -2.35 30.85 -20.95
CA ALA A 21 -2.29 32.11 -20.21
C ALA A 21 -2.87 31.95 -18.79
N ALA A 22 -3.97 31.23 -18.62
CA ALA A 22 -4.57 30.94 -17.32
C ALA A 22 -3.63 30.11 -16.43
N LEU A 23 -3.00 29.06 -16.96
CA LEU A 23 -2.02 28.26 -16.23
C LEU A 23 -0.80 29.09 -15.81
N ARG A 24 -0.30 29.98 -16.67
CA ARG A 24 0.79 30.90 -16.31
C ARG A 24 0.40 31.86 -15.21
N ARG A 25 -0.82 32.41 -15.25
CA ARG A 25 -1.36 33.26 -14.17
C ARG A 25 -1.47 32.48 -12.86
N PHE A 26 -1.96 31.25 -12.90
CA PHE A 26 -2.06 30.38 -11.74
C PHE A 26 -0.67 30.07 -11.14
N ASN A 27 0.32 29.73 -11.97
CA ASN A 27 1.70 29.54 -11.51
C ASN A 27 2.27 30.82 -10.87
N SER A 28 2.00 31.99 -11.46
CA SER A 28 2.43 33.26 -10.88
C SER A 28 1.75 33.52 -9.53
N PHE A 29 0.46 33.18 -9.38
CA PHE A 29 -0.25 33.27 -8.10
C PHE A 29 0.36 32.34 -7.05
N LEU A 30 0.63 31.08 -7.39
CA LEU A 30 1.28 30.12 -6.49
C LEU A 30 2.66 30.63 -6.02
N GLN A 31 3.48 31.13 -6.95
CA GLN A 31 4.86 31.55 -6.67
C GLN A 31 4.97 32.88 -5.94
N LYS A 32 4.12 33.86 -6.28
CA LYS A 32 4.29 35.25 -5.81
C LYS A 32 3.31 35.65 -4.71
N ASP A 33 2.19 34.94 -4.56
CA ASP A 33 1.18 35.25 -3.56
C ASP A 33 1.04 34.10 -2.55
N LEU A 34 0.57 32.92 -2.99
CA LEU A 34 0.28 31.82 -2.05
C LEU A 34 1.52 31.36 -1.27
N SER A 35 2.70 31.33 -1.88
CA SER A 35 3.97 30.95 -1.23
C SER A 35 4.37 31.85 -0.05
N GLN A 36 3.86 33.07 0.01
CA GLN A 36 4.14 34.03 1.08
C GLN A 36 3.17 33.91 2.26
N ARG A 37 2.12 33.08 2.12
CA ARG A 37 1.11 32.86 3.15
C ARG A 37 1.48 31.62 3.96
N ASN A 38 1.60 31.77 5.27
CA ASN A 38 1.79 30.65 6.19
C ASN A 38 0.46 30.31 6.88
N SER A 39 0.05 29.05 6.78
CA SER A 39 -1.07 28.49 7.51
C SER A 39 -0.63 27.19 8.17
N GLU A 40 -1.14 26.91 9.37
CA GLU A 40 -0.96 25.59 9.98
C GLU A 40 -1.67 24.54 9.11
N TRP A 41 -0.92 23.54 8.66
CA TRP A 41 -1.43 22.45 7.82
C TRP A 41 -1.97 21.30 8.69
N ARG A 42 -1.61 21.27 9.97
CA ARG A 42 -2.14 20.32 10.95
C ARG A 42 -3.59 20.66 11.27
N LEU A 43 -4.45 19.65 11.25
CA LEU A 43 -5.88 19.81 11.53
C LEU A 43 -6.18 20.08 13.00
N GLY A 44 -5.31 19.64 13.92
CA GLY A 44 -5.60 19.61 15.35
C GLY A 44 -6.69 18.60 15.71
N ASP A 45 -6.88 18.38 17.02
CA ASP A 45 -7.67 17.27 17.55
C ASP A 45 -9.11 17.20 17.03
N GLN A 46 -9.80 18.34 16.99
CA GLN A 46 -11.22 18.40 16.67
C GLN A 46 -11.49 18.02 15.21
N LEU A 47 -10.87 18.73 14.28
CA LEU A 47 -11.05 18.49 12.84
C LEU A 47 -10.48 17.14 12.42
N TYR A 48 -9.35 16.73 12.99
CA TYR A 48 -8.77 15.42 12.70
C TYR A 48 -9.71 14.29 13.15
N ARG A 49 -10.28 14.36 14.36
CA ARG A 49 -11.23 13.34 14.86
C ARG A 49 -12.48 13.24 13.98
N GLU A 50 -13.04 14.37 13.57
CA GLU A 50 -14.21 14.40 12.69
C GLU A 50 -13.89 13.78 11.33
N LYS A 51 -12.79 14.20 10.69
CA LYS A 51 -12.33 13.64 9.41
C LYS A 51 -12.06 12.14 9.54
N PHE A 52 -11.32 11.72 10.57
CA PHE A 52 -11.00 10.31 10.83
C PHE A 52 -12.25 9.44 10.89
N LYS A 53 -13.28 9.87 11.64
CA LYS A 53 -14.56 9.16 11.73
C LYS A 53 -15.23 9.04 10.36
N LEU A 54 -15.31 10.13 9.60
CA LEU A 54 -16.01 10.19 8.32
C LEU A 54 -15.30 9.39 7.22
N THR A 55 -13.97 9.47 7.14
CA THR A 55 -13.21 8.86 6.04
C THR A 55 -12.86 7.41 6.30
N LEU A 56 -12.60 7.03 7.55
CA LEU A 56 -12.19 5.66 7.88
C LEU A 56 -13.39 4.77 8.19
N ALA A 57 -14.39 5.29 8.89
CA ALA A 57 -15.61 4.55 9.25
C ALA A 57 -15.36 3.17 9.90
N THR A 58 -14.26 3.02 10.65
CA THR A 58 -13.88 1.78 11.33
C THR A 58 -14.48 1.64 12.73
N GLY A 59 -15.02 2.73 13.29
CA GLY A 59 -15.52 2.79 14.66
C GLY A 59 -14.45 3.16 15.71
N ASP A 60 -13.18 3.19 15.33
CA ASP A 60 -12.09 3.59 16.22
C ASP A 60 -11.97 5.12 16.38
N SER A 61 -11.34 5.52 17.50
CA SER A 61 -10.88 6.89 17.70
C SER A 61 -9.39 7.03 17.30
N PRO A 62 -8.91 8.24 16.95
CA PRO A 62 -7.48 8.49 16.73
C PRO A 62 -6.60 8.01 17.88
N GLN A 63 -7.02 8.23 19.13
CA GLN A 63 -6.27 7.85 20.33
C GLN A 63 -6.17 6.32 20.45
N LYS A 64 -7.28 5.61 20.23
CA LYS A 64 -7.26 4.14 20.24
C LYS A 64 -6.39 3.58 19.12
N ALA A 65 -6.52 4.12 17.90
CA ALA A 65 -5.70 3.71 16.76
C ALA A 65 -4.21 3.91 17.03
N LEU A 66 -3.83 5.04 17.65
CA LEU A 66 -2.46 5.33 18.04
C LEU A 66 -1.94 4.33 19.08
N THR A 67 -2.66 4.11 20.18
CA THR A 67 -2.25 3.16 21.23
C THR A 67 -2.06 1.75 20.67
N ASP A 68 -3.01 1.29 19.85
CA ASP A 68 -2.92 -0.04 19.24
C ASP A 68 -1.74 -0.13 18.26
N ALA A 69 -1.44 0.94 17.53
CA ALA A 69 -0.28 1.00 16.63
C ALA A 69 1.04 0.98 17.41
N GLU A 70 1.17 1.72 18.51
CA GLU A 70 2.38 1.71 19.35
C GLU A 70 2.63 0.33 20.00
N SER A 71 1.57 -0.37 20.39
CA SER A 71 1.68 -1.77 20.86
C SER A 71 2.16 -2.68 19.74
N ALA A 72 1.52 -2.62 18.56
CA ALA A 72 1.88 -3.43 17.41
C ALA A 72 3.32 -3.20 16.94
N LEU A 73 3.79 -1.94 16.96
CA LEU A 73 5.18 -1.59 16.64
C LEU A 73 6.16 -2.36 17.53
N SER A 74 5.90 -2.35 18.84
CA SER A 74 6.74 -3.02 19.83
C SER A 74 6.73 -4.54 19.67
N GLU A 75 5.55 -5.12 19.46
CA GLU A 75 5.37 -6.56 19.27
C GLU A 75 6.07 -7.08 18.00
N ILE A 76 5.91 -6.36 16.88
CA ILE A 76 6.55 -6.71 15.61
C ILE A 76 8.08 -6.62 15.74
N ARG A 77 8.62 -5.57 16.37
CA ARG A 77 10.06 -5.44 16.57
C ARG A 77 10.64 -6.57 17.41
N GLU A 78 9.95 -6.99 18.46
CA GLU A 78 10.40 -8.13 19.27
C GLU A 78 10.34 -9.46 18.49
N LYS A 79 9.35 -9.64 17.62
CA LYS A 79 9.30 -10.77 16.70
C LYS A 79 10.47 -10.73 15.71
N MET A 80 10.71 -9.58 15.08
CA MET A 80 11.82 -9.39 14.15
C MET A 80 13.16 -9.62 14.82
N ARG A 81 13.36 -9.17 16.05
CA ARG A 81 14.60 -9.39 16.82
C ARG A 81 14.91 -10.88 16.93
N ARG A 82 13.93 -11.68 17.37
CA ARG A 82 14.08 -13.13 17.52
C ARG A 82 14.43 -13.79 16.18
N GLN A 83 13.65 -13.47 15.14
CA GLN A 83 13.88 -14.01 13.79
C GLN A 83 15.23 -13.61 13.21
N ALA A 84 15.66 -12.36 13.41
CA ALA A 84 16.93 -11.85 12.92
C ALA A 84 18.12 -12.53 13.61
N VAL A 85 18.02 -12.81 14.91
CA VAL A 85 19.02 -13.59 15.65
C VAL A 85 19.15 -15.00 15.07
N ASP A 86 18.03 -15.67 14.82
CA ASP A 86 18.01 -17.05 14.29
C ASP A 86 18.68 -17.16 12.91
N VAL A 87 18.62 -16.11 12.10
CA VAL A 87 19.28 -16.09 10.77
C VAL A 87 20.59 -15.34 10.72
N TYR A 88 21.02 -14.72 11.81
CA TYR A 88 22.23 -13.89 11.81
C TYR A 88 23.47 -14.67 11.37
N ALA A 89 23.64 -15.89 11.91
CA ALA A 89 24.76 -16.77 11.60
C ALA A 89 24.81 -17.21 10.12
N LYS A 90 23.67 -17.20 9.41
CA LYS A 90 23.61 -17.48 7.97
C LYS A 90 24.38 -16.44 7.16
N TYR A 91 24.35 -15.18 7.59
CA TYR A 91 24.94 -14.06 6.86
C TYR A 91 26.29 -13.60 7.43
N PHE A 92 26.54 -13.83 8.72
CA PHE A 92 27.72 -13.35 9.42
C PHE A 92 28.43 -14.51 10.12
N ALA A 93 29.01 -15.42 9.33
CA ALA A 93 29.69 -16.61 9.83
C ALA A 93 30.85 -16.24 10.76
N GLY A 94 30.86 -16.79 11.98
CA GLY A 94 31.89 -16.54 12.99
C GLY A 94 31.68 -15.27 13.83
N GLU A 95 30.64 -14.47 13.56
CA GLU A 95 30.26 -13.33 14.40
C GLU A 95 29.12 -13.72 15.35
N SER A 96 29.17 -13.20 16.58
CA SER A 96 27.99 -13.23 17.47
C SER A 96 27.07 -12.04 17.16
N PRO A 97 25.74 -12.20 17.24
CA PRO A 97 24.82 -11.09 17.11
C PRO A 97 25.13 -9.97 18.12
N PRO A 98 25.18 -8.69 17.68
CA PRO A 98 25.32 -7.56 18.59
C PRO A 98 24.24 -7.54 19.68
N ALA A 99 24.55 -6.91 20.82
CA ALA A 99 23.60 -6.78 21.94
C ALA A 99 22.40 -5.88 21.60
N ASP A 100 22.61 -4.85 20.76
CA ASP A 100 21.57 -3.94 20.32
C ASP A 100 20.65 -4.62 19.28
N PRO A 101 19.34 -4.77 19.57
CA PRO A 101 18.38 -5.37 18.65
C PRO A 101 18.30 -4.68 17.28
N ASN A 102 18.39 -3.35 17.25
CA ASN A 102 18.28 -2.59 16.00
C ASN A 102 19.45 -2.87 15.08
N THR A 103 20.67 -2.94 15.63
CA THR A 103 21.85 -3.32 14.88
C THR A 103 21.72 -4.73 14.30
N VAL A 104 21.19 -5.70 15.05
CA VAL A 104 20.99 -7.08 14.56
C VAL A 104 19.98 -7.10 13.40
N ILE A 105 18.81 -6.50 13.60
CA ILE A 105 17.74 -6.47 12.60
C ILE A 105 18.20 -5.73 11.34
N GLY A 106 18.78 -4.53 11.51
CA GLY A 106 19.28 -3.70 10.42
C GLY A 106 20.33 -4.42 9.59
N ARG A 107 21.34 -5.05 10.21
CA ARG A 107 22.38 -5.79 9.49
C ARG A 107 21.83 -6.97 8.69
N VAL A 108 20.85 -7.69 9.22
CA VAL A 108 20.21 -8.81 8.51
C VAL A 108 19.37 -8.30 7.34
N LEU A 109 18.53 -7.29 7.57
CA LEU A 109 17.74 -6.64 6.52
C LEU A 109 18.64 -6.06 5.42
N ASP A 110 19.82 -5.53 5.77
CA ASP A 110 20.77 -5.01 4.80
C ASP A 110 21.33 -6.09 3.86
N GLN A 111 21.50 -7.31 4.35
CA GLN A 111 21.91 -8.46 3.52
C GLN A 111 20.76 -8.94 2.65
N ILE A 112 19.54 -9.01 3.20
CA ILE A 112 18.33 -9.34 2.43
C ILE A 112 18.12 -8.31 1.31
N ALA A 113 18.31 -7.03 1.61
CA ALA A 113 18.12 -5.93 0.67
C ALA A 113 19.10 -5.97 -0.50
N ARG A 114 20.26 -6.63 -0.39
CA ARG A 114 21.21 -6.85 -1.51
C ARG A 114 20.75 -7.92 -2.50
N ILE A 115 19.75 -8.72 -2.11
CA ILE A 115 19.17 -9.74 -2.98
C ILE A 115 18.06 -9.07 -3.78
N HIS A 116 18.40 -8.40 -4.88
CA HIS A 116 17.44 -7.70 -5.72
C HIS A 116 17.70 -7.94 -7.20
N ALA A 117 16.69 -7.69 -8.04
CA ALA A 117 16.87 -7.70 -9.48
C ALA A 117 17.76 -6.54 -9.94
N SER A 118 18.35 -6.66 -11.13
CA SER A 118 18.93 -5.50 -11.81
C SER A 118 17.82 -4.52 -12.23
N SER A 119 18.16 -3.25 -12.45
CA SER A 119 17.19 -2.25 -12.93
C SER A 119 16.59 -2.62 -14.29
N SER A 120 17.33 -3.32 -15.15
CA SER A 120 16.86 -3.83 -16.44
C SER A 120 15.93 -5.04 -16.31
N ASP A 121 16.14 -5.89 -15.29
CA ASP A 121 15.34 -7.11 -15.09
C ASP A 121 14.12 -6.90 -14.20
N TYR A 122 14.03 -5.77 -13.49
CA TYR A 122 13.02 -5.48 -12.47
C TYR A 122 11.58 -5.64 -12.99
N PHE A 123 11.32 -5.18 -14.21
CA PHE A 123 10.00 -5.29 -14.83
C PHE A 123 9.59 -6.74 -15.11
N GLU A 124 10.52 -7.56 -15.62
CA GLU A 124 10.27 -8.97 -15.88
C GLU A 124 10.24 -9.80 -14.58
N ALA A 125 10.95 -9.37 -13.54
CA ALA A 125 10.84 -9.96 -12.21
C ALA A 125 9.42 -9.81 -11.66
N ALA A 126 8.79 -8.63 -11.78
CA ALA A 126 7.42 -8.41 -11.35
C ALA A 126 6.41 -9.30 -12.09
N LYS A 127 6.61 -9.55 -13.40
CA LYS A 127 5.76 -10.49 -14.16
C LYS A 127 5.90 -11.92 -13.67
N ARG A 128 7.13 -12.37 -13.35
CA ARG A 128 7.37 -13.70 -12.77
C ARG A 128 6.72 -13.81 -11.40
N ASP A 129 6.87 -12.80 -10.55
CA ASP A 129 6.24 -12.75 -9.23
C ASP A 129 4.71 -12.82 -9.31
N LEU A 130 4.11 -12.19 -10.32
CA LEU A 130 2.66 -12.26 -10.56
C LEU A 130 2.23 -13.68 -10.93
N ALA A 131 2.98 -14.34 -11.82
CA ALA A 131 2.70 -15.72 -12.22
C ALA A 131 2.83 -16.67 -11.00
N ASP A 132 3.91 -16.54 -10.23
CA ASP A 132 4.16 -17.35 -9.03
C ASP A 132 3.06 -17.17 -7.97
N ALA A 133 2.66 -15.92 -7.68
CA ALA A 133 1.60 -15.62 -6.74
C ALA A 133 0.24 -16.18 -7.22
N THR A 134 -0.05 -16.08 -8.52
CA THR A 134 -1.29 -16.63 -9.10
C THR A 134 -1.35 -18.14 -8.96
N GLU A 135 -0.26 -18.85 -9.25
CA GLU A 135 -0.21 -20.30 -9.12
C GLU A 135 -0.34 -20.73 -7.65
N PHE A 136 0.29 -20.00 -6.73
CA PHE A 136 0.16 -20.27 -5.31
C PHE A 136 -1.28 -20.13 -4.81
N VAL A 137 -1.98 -19.05 -5.16
CA VAL A 137 -3.39 -18.82 -4.79
C VAL A 137 -4.27 -19.97 -5.27
N ARG A 138 -4.07 -20.43 -6.52
CA ARG A 138 -4.80 -21.58 -7.08
C ARG A 138 -4.52 -22.86 -6.32
N ARG A 139 -3.24 -23.20 -6.10
CA ARG A 139 -2.81 -24.42 -5.43
C ARG A 139 -3.31 -24.50 -3.98
N LYS A 140 -3.35 -23.36 -3.28
CA LYS A 140 -3.79 -23.29 -1.89
C LYS A 140 -5.29 -23.07 -1.74
N HIS A 141 -6.01 -22.89 -2.85
CA HIS A 141 -7.45 -22.61 -2.86
C HIS A 141 -7.83 -21.46 -1.91
N LEU A 142 -7.09 -20.34 -1.95
CA LEU A 142 -7.32 -19.23 -1.01
C LEU A 142 -8.62 -18.46 -1.29
N LEU A 143 -9.03 -18.41 -2.57
CA LEU A 143 -10.29 -17.88 -3.08
C LEU A 143 -10.44 -18.26 -4.56
N ALA A 144 -11.66 -18.19 -5.11
CA ALA A 144 -11.86 -18.33 -6.54
C ALA A 144 -11.22 -17.15 -7.30
N LEU A 145 -10.45 -17.44 -8.35
CA LEU A 145 -9.93 -16.43 -9.26
C LEU A 145 -10.79 -16.34 -10.52
N PRO A 146 -10.89 -15.16 -11.17
CA PRO A 146 -11.53 -15.04 -12.47
C PRO A 146 -10.93 -16.02 -13.49
N GLU A 147 -11.77 -16.68 -14.29
CA GLU A 147 -11.30 -17.67 -15.29
C GLU A 147 -10.33 -17.06 -16.31
N LYS A 148 -10.51 -15.76 -16.64
CA LYS A 148 -9.62 -15.00 -17.52
C LYS A 148 -9.17 -13.73 -16.82
N SER A 149 -7.86 -13.59 -16.65
CA SER A 149 -7.28 -12.36 -16.12
C SER A 149 -7.37 -11.23 -17.14
N LYS A 150 -7.85 -10.06 -16.71
CA LYS A 150 -7.82 -8.79 -17.46
C LYS A 150 -6.68 -7.88 -17.00
N LEU A 151 -5.80 -8.40 -16.15
CA LEU A 151 -4.68 -7.63 -15.60
C LEU A 151 -3.52 -7.62 -16.59
N GLU A 152 -3.09 -6.42 -16.96
CA GLU A 152 -1.86 -6.19 -17.72
C GLU A 152 -0.78 -5.59 -16.82
N VAL A 153 0.45 -6.12 -16.92
CA VAL A 153 1.62 -5.51 -16.26
C VAL A 153 2.24 -4.52 -17.23
N ILE A 154 2.18 -3.23 -16.89
CA ILE A 154 2.68 -2.14 -17.75
C ILE A 154 3.59 -1.20 -16.97
N PRO A 155 4.50 -0.47 -17.64
CA PRO A 155 5.26 0.59 -16.99
C PRO A 155 4.30 1.66 -16.46
N THR A 156 4.54 2.17 -15.25
CA THR A 156 3.76 3.29 -14.70
C THR A 156 3.73 4.43 -15.72
N PRO A 157 2.54 4.91 -16.13
CA PRO A 157 2.41 6.02 -17.08
C PRO A 157 3.19 7.24 -16.58
N GLU A 158 3.85 7.97 -17.49
CA GLU A 158 4.77 9.07 -17.12
C GLU A 158 4.13 10.10 -16.18
N PHE A 159 2.88 10.48 -16.46
CA PHE A 159 2.12 11.43 -15.65
C PHE A 159 1.77 10.92 -14.23
N MET A 160 1.85 9.61 -13.99
CA MET A 160 1.59 8.97 -12.69
C MET A 160 2.86 8.69 -11.87
N ARG A 161 4.05 8.75 -12.46
CA ARG A 161 5.32 8.37 -11.79
C ARG A 161 5.67 9.24 -10.59
N GLY A 162 5.14 10.47 -10.54
CA GLY A 162 5.30 11.37 -9.38
C GLY A 162 4.47 10.96 -8.16
N ILE A 163 3.39 10.19 -8.36
CA ILE A 163 2.50 9.69 -7.31
C ILE A 163 2.89 8.25 -6.95
N TYR A 164 3.09 7.42 -7.96
CA TYR A 164 3.45 6.01 -7.82
C TYR A 164 4.96 5.85 -8.04
N SER A 165 5.75 6.04 -7.00
CA SER A 165 7.21 6.07 -7.16
C SER A 165 7.88 4.72 -7.40
N VAL A 166 7.12 3.62 -7.29
CA VAL A 166 7.62 2.24 -7.33
C VAL A 166 6.70 1.33 -8.15
N GLY A 167 5.40 1.38 -7.87
CA GLY A 167 4.39 0.60 -8.54
C GLY A 167 3.03 0.91 -7.95
N GLY A 168 1.99 0.31 -8.50
CA GLY A 168 0.62 0.51 -8.04
C GLY A 168 -0.38 -0.26 -8.89
N PHE A 169 -1.64 -0.18 -8.53
CA PHE A 169 -2.73 -0.79 -9.26
C PHE A 169 -3.71 0.26 -9.79
N ALA A 170 -4.15 0.07 -11.03
CA ALA A 170 -5.26 0.80 -11.61
C ALA A 170 -6.40 -0.17 -11.96
N PRO A 171 -7.57 -0.07 -11.30
CA PRO A 171 -8.72 -0.89 -11.66
C PRO A 171 -9.30 -0.46 -13.01
N ALA A 172 -9.99 -1.40 -13.65
CA ALA A 172 -10.86 -1.06 -14.76
C ALA A 172 -11.89 0.02 -14.34
N PRO A 173 -12.13 1.05 -15.18
CA PRO A 173 -13.11 2.09 -14.87
C PRO A 173 -14.50 1.49 -14.65
N ALA A 174 -15.19 1.92 -13.59
CA ALA A 174 -16.47 1.33 -13.19
C ALA A 174 -17.56 1.41 -14.27
N LEU A 175 -17.53 2.44 -15.12
CA LEU A 175 -18.47 2.64 -16.22
C LEU A 175 -17.97 2.09 -17.56
N GLU A 176 -16.68 1.78 -17.67
CA GLU A 176 -16.02 1.28 -18.88
C GLU A 176 -15.09 0.10 -18.55
N PRO A 177 -15.62 -1.01 -18.00
CA PRO A 177 -14.81 -2.14 -17.53
C PRO A 177 -14.04 -2.85 -18.65
N GLN A 178 -14.40 -2.61 -19.92
CA GLN A 178 -13.69 -3.14 -21.08
C GLN A 178 -12.28 -2.56 -21.26
N LEU A 179 -11.95 -1.45 -20.59
CA LEU A 179 -10.64 -0.80 -20.71
C LEU A 179 -9.53 -1.53 -19.92
N GLY A 180 -9.88 -2.56 -19.14
CA GLY A 180 -8.91 -3.42 -18.45
C GLY A 180 -8.33 -2.82 -17.18
N SER A 181 -7.60 -3.67 -16.45
CA SER A 181 -6.95 -3.33 -15.18
C SER A 181 -5.43 -3.41 -15.35
N PHE A 182 -4.67 -2.56 -14.67
CA PHE A 182 -3.23 -2.44 -14.87
C PHE A 182 -2.46 -2.59 -13.56
N TYR A 183 -1.50 -3.50 -13.53
CA TYR A 183 -0.45 -3.53 -12.52
C TYR A 183 0.73 -2.70 -13.03
N TRP A 184 0.98 -1.58 -12.36
CA TRP A 184 2.02 -0.64 -12.70
C TRP A 184 3.32 -0.97 -12.00
N ILE A 185 4.39 -0.98 -12.79
CA ILE A 185 5.77 -1.02 -12.31
C ILE A 185 6.47 0.25 -12.76
N THR A 186 6.95 1.05 -11.82
CA THR A 186 7.59 2.33 -12.14
C THR A 186 9.00 2.08 -12.64
N PRO A 187 9.31 2.41 -13.91
CA PRO A 187 10.61 2.13 -14.49
C PRO A 187 11.68 3.05 -13.89
N PHE A 188 12.92 2.57 -13.91
CA PHE A 188 14.09 3.39 -13.66
C PHE A 188 14.36 4.27 -14.88
N THR A 189 14.56 5.57 -14.67
CA THR A 189 14.83 6.52 -15.75
C THR A 189 16.32 6.86 -15.82
N PRO A 190 16.88 7.17 -17.01
CA PRO A 190 18.32 7.42 -17.17
C PRO A 190 18.88 8.59 -16.35
N ASP A 191 18.03 9.52 -15.91
CA ASP A 191 18.39 10.68 -15.08
C ASP A 191 18.46 10.37 -13.57
N MET A 192 18.09 9.16 -13.14
CA MET A 192 18.23 8.75 -11.75
C MET A 192 19.70 8.53 -11.38
N SER A 193 20.14 9.06 -10.24
CA SER A 193 21.45 8.76 -9.69
C SER A 193 21.58 7.29 -9.29
N ALA A 194 22.81 6.78 -9.31
CA ALA A 194 23.10 5.39 -8.90
C ALA A 194 22.58 5.10 -7.48
N ASP A 195 22.82 6.00 -6.54
CA ASP A 195 22.36 5.85 -5.15
C ASP A 195 20.83 5.76 -5.04
N ARG A 196 20.11 6.51 -5.87
CA ARG A 196 18.64 6.48 -5.91
C ARG A 196 18.12 5.19 -6.53
N VAL A 197 18.78 4.71 -7.60
CA VAL A 197 18.46 3.42 -8.21
C VAL A 197 18.66 2.30 -7.18
N GLU A 198 19.81 2.29 -6.51
CA GLU A 198 20.16 1.29 -5.50
C GLU A 198 19.20 1.35 -4.30
N SER A 199 18.92 2.53 -3.73
CA SER A 199 17.99 2.67 -2.61
C SER A 199 16.60 2.10 -2.93
N LYS A 200 16.08 2.32 -4.15
CA LYS A 200 14.82 1.70 -4.58
C LYS A 200 14.90 0.18 -4.74
N LEU A 201 15.99 -0.33 -5.32
CA LEU A 201 16.18 -1.78 -5.50
C LEU A 201 16.36 -2.50 -4.15
N ARG A 202 16.95 -1.84 -3.16
CA ARG A 202 17.06 -2.34 -1.78
C ARG A 202 15.72 -2.38 -1.06
N GLU A 203 14.92 -1.31 -1.18
CA GLU A 203 13.58 -1.22 -0.59
C GLU A 203 12.63 -2.26 -1.21
N TYR A 204 12.68 -2.42 -2.53
CA TYR A 204 11.89 -3.39 -3.30
C TYR A 204 12.78 -4.50 -3.84
N ASN A 205 13.53 -5.10 -2.92
CA ASN A 205 14.38 -6.26 -3.19
C ASN A 205 13.54 -7.48 -3.62
N PHE A 206 14.19 -8.63 -3.81
CA PHE A 206 13.55 -9.87 -4.25
C PHE A 206 12.27 -10.23 -3.46
N TYR A 207 12.27 -10.06 -2.14
CA TYR A 207 11.10 -10.32 -1.30
C TYR A 207 10.13 -9.13 -1.29
N GLY A 208 10.67 -7.90 -1.29
CA GLY A 208 9.87 -6.67 -1.32
C GLY A 208 9.01 -6.55 -2.59
N LEU A 209 9.54 -6.91 -3.76
CA LEU A 209 8.80 -6.91 -5.03
C LEU A 209 7.70 -7.97 -5.06
N LYS A 210 7.93 -9.14 -4.45
CA LYS A 210 6.88 -10.17 -4.29
C LYS A 210 5.76 -9.67 -3.40
N ILE A 211 6.08 -9.03 -2.28
CA ILE A 211 5.09 -8.41 -1.38
C ILE A 211 4.29 -7.33 -2.11
N LEU A 212 4.95 -6.46 -2.88
CA LEU A 212 4.29 -5.44 -3.70
C LEU A 212 3.34 -6.11 -4.71
N THR A 213 3.79 -7.16 -5.39
CA THR A 213 2.98 -7.88 -6.38
C THR A 213 1.75 -8.55 -5.76
N ILE A 214 1.88 -9.09 -4.55
CA ILE A 214 0.73 -9.64 -3.81
C ILE A 214 -0.26 -8.53 -3.47
N HIS A 215 0.24 -7.40 -2.95
CA HIS A 215 -0.55 -6.26 -2.52
C HIS A 215 -1.34 -5.62 -3.67
N GLU A 216 -0.67 -5.34 -4.79
CA GLU A 216 -1.27 -4.65 -5.93
C GLU A 216 -2.11 -5.58 -6.82
N ALA A 217 -1.70 -6.85 -6.94
CA ALA A 217 -2.29 -7.77 -7.90
C ALA A 217 -2.92 -9.01 -7.24
N MET A 218 -2.09 -9.97 -6.80
CA MET A 218 -2.57 -11.34 -6.58
C MET A 218 -2.30 -11.86 -5.15
N PRO A 219 -3.31 -12.02 -4.27
CA PRO A 219 -4.74 -11.75 -4.47
C PRO A 219 -5.19 -10.37 -3.92
N GLY A 220 -4.32 -9.36 -3.90
CA GLY A 220 -4.60 -8.03 -3.35
C GLY A 220 -5.59 -7.18 -4.19
N HIS A 221 -5.19 -5.95 -4.52
CA HIS A 221 -6.12 -4.96 -5.10
C HIS A 221 -6.80 -5.41 -6.38
N TYR A 222 -6.06 -6.03 -7.33
CA TYR A 222 -6.68 -6.51 -8.57
C TYR A 222 -7.82 -7.48 -8.32
N VAL A 223 -7.60 -8.52 -7.50
CA VAL A 223 -8.65 -9.50 -7.26
C VAL A 223 -9.82 -8.86 -6.51
N GLN A 224 -9.55 -8.03 -5.51
CA GLN A 224 -10.61 -7.30 -4.81
C GLN A 224 -11.44 -6.40 -5.74
N ALA A 225 -10.81 -5.75 -6.72
CA ALA A 225 -11.49 -4.93 -7.71
C ALA A 225 -12.34 -5.77 -8.68
N GLU A 226 -11.85 -6.94 -9.12
CA GLU A 226 -12.63 -7.84 -9.98
C GLU A 226 -13.92 -8.29 -9.27
N TYR A 227 -13.82 -8.73 -8.01
CA TYR A 227 -15.01 -9.05 -7.19
C TYR A 227 -15.96 -7.86 -7.03
N ALA A 228 -15.42 -6.67 -6.75
CA ALA A 228 -16.23 -5.46 -6.62
C ALA A 228 -16.97 -5.09 -7.91
N SER A 229 -16.39 -5.40 -9.08
CA SER A 229 -17.00 -5.14 -10.39
C SER A 229 -18.20 -6.07 -10.67
N GLU A 230 -18.24 -7.24 -10.04
CA GLU A 230 -19.29 -8.25 -10.23
C GLU A 230 -20.53 -8.01 -9.37
N VAL A 231 -20.42 -7.19 -8.32
CA VAL A 231 -21.49 -6.84 -7.39
C VAL A 231 -22.80 -6.50 -8.12
N GLN A 232 -23.88 -7.17 -7.71
CA GLN A 232 -25.24 -6.93 -8.21
C GLN A 232 -26.15 -6.26 -7.17
N PRO A 233 -27.15 -5.47 -7.62
CA PRO A 233 -27.29 -4.91 -8.97
C PRO A 233 -26.17 -3.92 -9.34
N LYS A 234 -25.85 -3.75 -10.63
CA LYS A 234 -24.71 -2.95 -11.14
C LYS A 234 -24.62 -1.51 -10.60
N TRP A 235 -25.74 -0.88 -10.24
CA TRP A 235 -25.69 0.46 -9.61
C TRP A 235 -24.99 0.45 -8.24
N ARG A 236 -25.02 -0.67 -7.50
CA ARG A 236 -24.25 -0.83 -6.25
C ARG A 236 -22.76 -0.89 -6.52
N ALA A 237 -22.34 -1.62 -7.56
CA ALA A 237 -20.95 -1.68 -7.99
C ALA A 237 -20.43 -0.28 -8.34
N ALA A 238 -21.19 0.48 -9.14
CA ALA A 238 -20.84 1.85 -9.50
C ALA A 238 -20.73 2.78 -8.28
N LEU A 239 -21.71 2.73 -7.35
CA LEU A 239 -21.69 3.54 -6.14
C LEU A 239 -20.48 3.21 -5.25
N ARG A 240 -20.21 1.92 -5.04
CA ARG A 240 -19.08 1.43 -4.22
C ARG A 240 -17.71 1.69 -4.88
N ALA A 241 -17.66 1.75 -6.22
CA ALA A 241 -16.45 2.16 -6.92
C ALA A 241 -16.12 3.65 -6.73
N ILE A 242 -17.14 4.51 -6.60
CA ILE A 242 -16.96 5.97 -6.41
C ILE A 242 -16.76 6.32 -4.93
N PHE A 243 -17.51 5.70 -4.03
CA PHE A 243 -17.54 6.03 -2.59
C PHE A 243 -17.01 4.89 -1.70
N GLY A 244 -16.10 4.08 -2.25
CA GLY A 244 -15.53 2.93 -1.55
C GLY A 244 -14.80 3.31 -0.27
N ASN A 245 -14.86 2.42 0.73
CA ASN A 245 -14.16 2.61 1.99
C ASN A 245 -12.67 2.28 1.86
N VAL A 246 -11.79 3.25 2.13
CA VAL A 246 -10.33 3.09 1.97
C VAL A 246 -9.76 2.02 2.91
N PRO A 247 -10.13 1.94 4.22
CA PRO A 247 -9.71 0.83 5.07
C PRO A 247 -10.08 -0.56 4.58
N TYR A 248 -11.25 -0.73 3.97
CA TYR A 248 -11.60 -2.00 3.33
C TYR A 248 -10.59 -2.36 2.24
N VAL A 249 -10.29 -1.41 1.34
CA VAL A 249 -9.47 -1.63 0.14
C VAL A 249 -8.00 -1.87 0.53
N GLU A 250 -7.41 -0.96 1.28
CA GLU A 250 -6.01 -1.02 1.70
C GLU A 250 -5.80 -2.15 2.72
N GLY A 251 -6.76 -2.33 3.63
CA GLY A 251 -6.74 -3.40 4.59
C GLY A 251 -6.79 -4.78 3.96
N TRP A 252 -7.59 -4.96 2.89
CA TRP A 252 -7.63 -6.21 2.15
C TRP A 252 -6.26 -6.54 1.57
N ALA A 253 -5.61 -5.57 0.92
CA ALA A 253 -4.32 -5.81 0.28
C ALA A 253 -3.22 -6.18 1.30
N VAL A 254 -3.20 -5.55 2.49
CA VAL A 254 -2.29 -5.93 3.57
C VAL A 254 -2.66 -7.31 4.15
N TYR A 255 -3.94 -7.58 4.37
CA TYR A 255 -4.45 -8.87 4.86
C TYR A 255 -4.14 -10.02 3.89
N ALA A 256 -4.32 -9.81 2.58
CA ALA A 256 -4.01 -10.77 1.53
C ALA A 256 -2.51 -11.11 1.49
N THR A 257 -1.64 -10.11 1.70
CA THR A 257 -0.20 -10.34 1.85
C THR A 257 0.12 -11.21 3.07
N GLN A 258 -0.45 -10.87 4.24
CA GLN A 258 -0.30 -11.68 5.45
C GLN A 258 -0.76 -13.13 5.21
N LEU A 259 -1.96 -13.28 4.63
CA LEU A 259 -2.55 -14.58 4.30
C LEU A 259 -1.61 -15.43 3.42
N MET A 260 -1.07 -14.86 2.35
CA MET A 260 -0.16 -15.58 1.45
C MET A 260 1.06 -16.13 2.20
N ILE A 261 1.65 -15.32 3.08
CA ILE A 261 2.84 -15.69 3.86
C ILE A 261 2.49 -16.74 4.91
N ASP A 262 1.38 -16.60 5.61
CA ASP A 262 0.92 -17.57 6.62
C ASP A 262 0.62 -18.93 6.00
N GLU A 263 0.12 -18.94 4.76
CA GLU A 263 -0.15 -20.16 3.99
C GLU A 263 1.10 -20.77 3.35
N GLY A 264 2.27 -20.15 3.52
CA GLY A 264 3.58 -20.66 3.11
C GLY A 264 4.09 -20.16 1.76
N TYR A 265 3.65 -19.00 1.27
CA TYR A 265 4.23 -18.39 0.08
C TYR A 265 5.64 -17.88 0.39
N GLN A 266 6.64 -18.43 -0.31
CA GLN A 266 8.06 -18.13 -0.05
C GLN A 266 8.40 -18.30 1.43
N ASP A 267 8.16 -19.49 1.98
CA ASP A 267 8.33 -19.79 3.41
C ASP A 267 9.81 -19.81 3.83
N THR A 268 10.41 -18.62 3.89
CA THR A 268 11.78 -18.38 4.33
C THR A 268 11.80 -17.31 5.42
N PRO A 269 12.78 -17.34 6.33
CA PRO A 269 12.95 -16.28 7.31
C PRO A 269 13.12 -14.89 6.68
N GLU A 270 13.76 -14.79 5.51
CA GLU A 270 13.96 -13.53 4.81
C GLU A 270 12.66 -12.92 4.31
N MET A 271 11.75 -13.74 3.77
CA MET A 271 10.41 -13.29 3.38
C MET A 271 9.64 -12.78 4.60
N ARG A 272 9.69 -13.53 5.71
CA ARG A 272 9.04 -13.15 6.97
C ARG A 272 9.59 -11.83 7.51
N LEU A 273 10.92 -11.68 7.59
CA LEU A 273 11.55 -10.43 8.05
C LEU A 273 11.23 -9.25 7.13
N THR A 274 11.23 -9.45 5.81
CA THR A 274 10.87 -8.38 4.85
C THR A 274 9.41 -7.97 5.01
N PHE A 275 8.52 -8.93 5.25
CA PHE A 275 7.12 -8.64 5.51
C PHE A 275 6.90 -7.94 6.85
N GLU A 276 7.59 -8.33 7.92
CA GLU A 276 7.52 -7.62 9.20
C GLU A 276 8.03 -6.17 9.06
N LYS A 277 9.09 -5.92 8.27
CA LYS A 277 9.51 -4.55 7.90
C LYS A 277 8.37 -3.77 7.21
N GLN A 278 7.61 -4.42 6.33
CA GLN A 278 6.44 -3.81 5.68
C GLN A 278 5.30 -3.55 6.68
N MET A 279 5.08 -4.45 7.64
CA MET A 279 4.09 -4.26 8.70
C MET A 279 4.48 -3.13 9.66
N LEU A 280 5.76 -2.96 10.00
CA LEU A 280 6.25 -1.79 10.74
C LEU A 280 5.91 -0.49 10.02
N ARG A 281 6.07 -0.43 8.69
CA ARG A 281 5.65 0.72 7.88
C ARG A 281 4.14 0.96 7.94
N VAL A 282 3.32 -0.08 7.83
CA VAL A 282 1.85 0.02 7.96
C VAL A 282 1.45 0.58 9.33
N VAL A 283 2.12 0.15 10.39
CA VAL A 283 1.88 0.61 11.76
C VAL A 283 2.36 2.06 11.95
N ALA A 284 3.59 2.37 11.56
CA ALA A 284 4.16 3.71 11.68
C ALA A 284 3.40 4.76 10.87
N ASN A 285 2.79 4.39 9.74
CA ASN A 285 1.88 5.27 9.00
C ASN A 285 0.74 5.81 9.91
N THR A 286 0.20 4.98 10.81
CA THR A 286 -0.84 5.41 11.77
C THR A 286 -0.26 6.36 12.81
N ILE A 287 0.89 6.01 13.39
CA ILE A 287 1.58 6.81 14.41
C ILE A 287 1.93 8.19 13.84
N LEU A 288 2.53 8.20 12.64
CA LEU A 288 2.95 9.38 11.91
C LEU A 288 1.76 10.33 11.65
N ASP A 289 0.68 9.82 11.06
CA ASP A 289 -0.48 10.63 10.68
C ASP A 289 -1.17 11.24 11.90
N VAL A 290 -1.41 10.44 12.96
CA VAL A 290 -2.04 10.94 14.19
C VAL A 290 -1.14 11.96 14.88
N LYS A 291 0.14 11.63 15.13
CA LYS A 291 1.04 12.50 15.90
C LYS A 291 1.39 13.80 15.16
N LEU A 292 1.56 13.77 13.84
CA LEU A 292 1.76 14.98 13.04
C LEU A 292 0.55 15.90 13.13
N GLN A 293 -0.65 15.36 12.96
CA GLN A 293 -1.88 16.16 12.86
C GLN A 293 -2.38 16.69 14.20
N THR A 294 -2.07 16.01 15.31
CA THR A 294 -2.70 16.28 16.62
C THR A 294 -1.71 16.53 17.76
N MET A 295 -0.46 16.08 17.66
CA MET A 295 0.48 16.05 18.81
C MET A 295 1.78 16.82 18.57
N GLY A 296 1.87 17.63 17.51
CA GLY A 296 3.02 18.49 17.26
C GLY A 296 4.32 17.75 16.93
N MET A 297 4.25 16.51 16.43
CA MET A 297 5.41 15.81 15.89
C MET A 297 6.10 16.68 14.83
N ASN A 298 7.43 16.77 14.90
CA ASN A 298 8.25 17.50 13.94
C ASN A 298 8.80 16.58 12.85
N ASP A 299 9.33 17.19 11.78
CA ASP A 299 9.84 16.47 10.61
C ASP A 299 10.96 15.49 10.95
N GLN A 300 11.86 15.82 11.89
CA GLN A 300 12.95 14.94 12.30
C GLN A 300 12.41 13.70 13.03
N GLN A 301 11.52 13.89 14.01
CA GLN A 301 10.86 12.79 14.72
C GLN A 301 10.12 11.84 13.78
N ALA A 302 9.50 12.39 12.73
CA ALA A 302 8.83 11.61 11.70
C ALA A 302 9.82 10.77 10.87
N VAL A 303 10.96 11.35 10.48
CA VAL A 303 12.01 10.64 9.74
C VAL A 303 12.67 9.58 10.63
N ASP A 304 12.99 9.89 11.88
CA ASP A 304 13.58 8.97 12.85
C ASP A 304 12.65 7.77 13.10
N LEU A 305 11.33 7.99 13.25
CA LEU A 305 10.35 6.91 13.32
C LEU A 305 10.42 5.99 12.09
N MET A 306 10.51 6.55 10.89
CA MET A 306 10.54 5.75 9.67
C MET A 306 11.86 4.97 9.53
N ILE A 307 12.99 5.57 9.87
CA ILE A 307 14.32 4.96 9.69
C ILE A 307 14.67 4.05 10.87
N ASP A 308 14.68 4.58 12.08
CA ASP A 308 15.26 3.88 13.25
C ASP A 308 14.29 2.86 13.85
N GLU A 309 12.99 3.12 13.76
CA GLU A 309 11.98 2.26 14.37
C GLU A 309 11.34 1.30 13.36
N THR A 310 11.43 1.60 12.05
CA THR A 310 10.84 0.77 10.98
C THR A 310 11.80 0.34 9.88
N PHE A 311 13.08 0.67 9.99
CA PHE A 311 14.16 0.23 9.09
C PHE A 311 13.96 0.61 7.62
N GLN A 312 13.22 1.69 7.33
CA GLN A 312 12.95 2.11 5.95
C GLN A 312 14.13 2.85 5.35
N GLU A 313 14.27 2.72 4.04
CA GLU A 313 15.25 3.50 3.28
C GLU A 313 14.90 5.00 3.30
N LYS A 314 15.92 5.85 3.28
CA LYS A 314 15.77 7.32 3.42
C LYS A 314 14.80 7.92 2.38
N GLU A 315 14.86 7.49 1.12
CA GLU A 315 13.95 8.00 0.07
C GLU A 315 12.48 7.67 0.37
N GLU A 316 12.20 6.52 1.00
CA GLU A 316 10.84 6.14 1.42
C GLU A 316 10.39 6.99 2.62
N ALA A 317 11.26 7.23 3.61
CA ALA A 317 10.97 8.06 4.78
C ALA A 317 10.63 9.51 4.39
N GLU A 318 11.45 10.14 3.53
CA GLU A 318 11.24 11.52 3.08
C GLU A 318 9.93 11.68 2.30
N LYS A 319 9.63 10.75 1.38
CA LYS A 319 8.36 10.74 0.66
C LYS A 319 7.17 10.51 1.58
N LYS A 320 7.31 9.67 2.61
CA LYS A 320 6.25 9.43 3.58
C LYS A 320 5.95 10.69 4.38
N LEU A 321 6.97 11.39 4.85
CA LEU A 321 6.82 12.68 5.52
C LEU A 321 6.09 13.69 4.62
N GLN A 322 6.51 13.83 3.36
CA GLN A 322 5.85 14.73 2.42
C GLN A 322 4.37 14.37 2.23
N ARG A 323 4.05 13.08 2.06
CA ARG A 323 2.67 12.58 1.94
C ARG A 323 1.84 12.88 3.20
N ALA A 324 2.41 12.68 4.39
CA ALA A 324 1.72 12.92 5.66
C ALA A 324 1.48 14.42 5.95
N LYS A 325 2.28 15.31 5.36
CA LYS A 325 2.08 16.78 5.42
C LYS A 325 1.04 17.27 4.41
N LEU A 326 0.87 16.56 3.30
CA LEU A 326 -0.07 16.91 2.22
C LEU A 326 -1.42 16.19 2.30
N SER A 327 -1.59 15.29 3.27
CA SER A 327 -2.81 14.51 3.48
C SER A 327 -3.06 14.28 4.96
N SER A 328 -4.23 13.72 5.29
CA SER A 328 -4.57 13.30 6.64
C SER A 328 -5.61 12.21 6.62
N CYS A 329 -5.58 11.34 7.64
CA CYS A 329 -6.44 10.16 7.81
C CYS A 329 -6.28 9.08 6.74
N GLN A 330 -5.49 9.28 5.67
CA GLN A 330 -5.31 8.25 4.65
C GLN A 330 -4.31 7.18 5.10
N LEU A 331 -3.24 7.56 5.77
CA LEU A 331 -2.18 6.64 6.23
C LEU A 331 -2.64 5.62 7.31
N PRO A 332 -3.55 5.96 8.25
CA PRO A 332 -4.12 4.96 9.17
C PRO A 332 -4.97 3.88 8.50
N ALA A 333 -5.46 4.10 7.28
CA ALA A 333 -6.40 3.18 6.63
C ALA A 333 -5.83 1.76 6.45
N TYR A 334 -4.52 1.65 6.19
CA TYR A 334 -3.82 0.37 6.03
C TYR A 334 -3.88 -0.47 7.31
N PHE A 335 -3.47 0.11 8.45
CA PHE A 335 -3.40 -0.61 9.73
C PHE A 335 -4.79 -0.96 10.26
N LEU A 336 -5.71 0.01 10.27
CA LEU A 336 -7.07 -0.22 10.75
C LEU A 336 -7.83 -1.18 9.85
N GLY A 337 -7.62 -1.07 8.54
CA GLY A 337 -8.17 -1.98 7.55
C GLY A 337 -7.69 -3.41 7.75
N TRP A 338 -6.38 -3.60 7.85
CA TRP A 338 -5.76 -4.92 8.08
C TRP A 338 -6.31 -5.56 9.36
N ARG A 339 -6.37 -4.80 10.47
CA ARG A 339 -6.94 -5.28 11.73
C ARG A 339 -8.40 -5.65 11.61
N GLY A 340 -9.19 -4.84 10.90
CA GLY A 340 -10.61 -5.12 10.71
C GLY A 340 -10.84 -6.40 9.89
N TRP A 341 -10.06 -6.64 8.83
CA TRP A 341 -10.10 -7.89 8.06
C TRP A 341 -9.67 -9.10 8.88
N ALA A 342 -8.57 -8.98 9.63
CA ALA A 342 -8.09 -10.06 10.51
C ALA A 342 -9.12 -10.40 11.60
N ALA A 343 -9.73 -9.39 12.24
CA ALA A 343 -10.77 -9.58 13.23
C ALA A 343 -12.03 -10.22 12.62
N LEU A 344 -12.44 -9.76 11.43
CA LEU A 344 -13.59 -10.31 10.72
C LEU A 344 -13.40 -11.79 10.40
N ARG A 345 -12.22 -12.19 9.89
CA ARG A 345 -11.90 -13.61 9.68
C ARG A 345 -11.96 -14.38 10.99
N ALA A 346 -11.27 -13.90 12.02
CA ALA A 346 -11.18 -14.60 13.30
C ALA A 346 -12.55 -14.82 13.95
N GLU A 347 -13.44 -13.82 13.89
CA GLU A 347 -14.82 -13.97 14.37
C GLU A 347 -15.60 -15.00 13.56
N HIS A 348 -15.50 -14.95 12.22
CA HIS A 348 -16.21 -15.88 11.35
C HIS A 348 -15.73 -17.32 11.51
N GLU A 349 -14.42 -17.51 11.59
CA GLU A 349 -13.77 -18.80 11.86
C GLU A 349 -14.21 -19.37 13.21
N LYS A 350 -14.22 -18.55 14.27
CA LYS A 350 -14.72 -18.95 15.59
C LYS A 350 -16.20 -19.37 15.57
N ARG A 351 -17.06 -18.65 14.84
CA ARG A 351 -18.50 -18.98 14.74
C ARG A 351 -18.76 -20.24 13.93
N ALA A 352 -18.02 -20.45 12.85
CA ALA A 352 -18.18 -21.62 11.97
C ALA A 352 -17.50 -22.88 12.53
N GLY A 353 -16.48 -22.74 13.38
CA GLY A 353 -15.76 -23.86 13.98
C GLY A 353 -15.19 -24.81 12.91
N ALA A 354 -15.42 -26.11 13.07
CA ALA A 354 -14.96 -27.12 12.11
C ALA A 354 -15.55 -26.99 10.70
N GLN A 355 -16.61 -26.19 10.51
CA GLN A 355 -17.21 -25.92 9.20
C GLN A 355 -16.61 -24.70 8.50
N PHE A 356 -15.64 -24.03 9.12
CA PHE A 356 -15.01 -22.87 8.50
C PHE A 356 -14.32 -23.25 7.19
N ASN A 357 -14.62 -22.49 6.13
CA ASN A 357 -13.98 -22.60 4.84
C ASN A 357 -13.43 -21.23 4.43
N LEU A 358 -12.10 -21.15 4.32
CA LEU A 358 -11.38 -19.91 4.05
C LEU A 358 -11.73 -19.28 2.71
N ALA A 359 -11.79 -20.09 1.65
CA ALA A 359 -12.15 -19.64 0.31
C ALA A 359 -13.56 -19.06 0.27
N ALA A 360 -14.53 -19.79 0.84
CA ALA A 360 -15.91 -19.35 0.90
C ALA A 360 -16.08 -18.07 1.72
N PHE A 361 -15.32 -17.92 2.82
CA PHE A 361 -15.29 -16.67 3.58
C PHE A 361 -14.81 -15.49 2.72
N HIS A 362 -13.65 -15.62 2.07
CA HIS A 362 -13.10 -14.54 1.22
C HIS A 362 -14.05 -14.19 0.07
N GLU A 363 -14.60 -15.18 -0.62
CA GLU A 363 -15.54 -14.96 -1.71
C GLU A 363 -16.77 -14.18 -1.28
N ARG A 364 -17.41 -14.59 -0.17
CA ARG A 364 -18.60 -13.91 0.33
C ARG A 364 -18.28 -12.49 0.77
N ALA A 365 -17.19 -12.30 1.51
CA ALA A 365 -16.79 -10.98 1.96
C ALA A 365 -16.49 -10.04 0.78
N LEU A 366 -15.73 -10.51 -0.21
CA LEU A 366 -15.37 -9.71 -1.39
C LEU A 366 -16.56 -9.40 -2.30
N LYS A 367 -17.55 -10.30 -2.40
CA LYS A 367 -18.82 -10.08 -3.14
C LYS A 367 -19.69 -8.98 -2.55
N GLU A 368 -19.42 -8.52 -1.32
CA GLU A 368 -20.06 -7.32 -0.77
C GLU A 368 -19.40 -6.01 -1.23
N GLY A 369 -18.21 -6.06 -1.84
CA GLY A 369 -17.50 -4.88 -2.32
C GLY A 369 -17.06 -3.93 -1.19
N THR A 370 -16.63 -2.73 -1.56
CA THR A 370 -15.86 -1.79 -0.73
C THR A 370 -16.68 -1.04 0.35
N VAL A 371 -17.39 -1.78 1.20
CA VAL A 371 -18.14 -1.22 2.33
C VAL A 371 -17.27 -1.08 3.59
N PRO A 372 -17.62 -0.22 4.57
CA PRO A 372 -16.89 -0.16 5.83
C PRO A 372 -16.87 -1.51 6.56
N LEU A 373 -15.72 -1.88 7.13
CA LEU A 373 -15.53 -3.19 7.77
C LEU A 373 -16.53 -3.50 8.90
N PRO A 374 -16.95 -2.54 9.76
CA PRO A 374 -18.03 -2.79 10.73
C PRO A 374 -19.37 -3.13 10.08
N ILE A 375 -19.65 -2.58 8.91
CA ILE A 375 -20.86 -2.92 8.13
C ILE A 375 -20.70 -4.32 7.53
N LEU A 376 -19.53 -4.66 6.97
CA LEU A 376 -19.26 -5.99 6.43
C LEU A 376 -19.44 -7.08 7.51
N GLY A 377 -18.95 -6.85 8.73
CA GLY A 377 -19.12 -7.80 9.84
C GLY A 377 -20.57 -8.01 10.30
N GLY A 378 -21.44 -7.03 10.04
CA GLY A 378 -22.89 -7.14 10.29
C GLY A 378 -23.66 -7.92 9.22
N ILE A 379 -23.05 -8.20 8.05
CA ILE A 379 -23.64 -9.02 7.00
C ILE A 379 -23.41 -10.49 7.35
N GLN A 380 -24.47 -11.31 7.27
CA GLN A 380 -24.32 -12.76 7.46
C GLN A 380 -23.53 -13.36 6.29
N LEU A 381 -22.23 -13.62 6.52
CA LEU A 381 -21.36 -14.32 5.57
C LEU A 381 -21.52 -15.85 5.66
N GLN A 382 -22.75 -16.36 5.89
CA GLN A 382 -23.01 -17.80 6.04
C GLN A 382 -22.94 -18.57 4.72
#